data_AF-A0A8T0KYU3-F1
#
_entry.id   AF-A0A8T0KYU3-F1
#
_cell.length_a   1.000
_cell.length_b   1.000
_cell.length_c   1.000
_cell.angle_alpha   90.00
_cell.angle_beta   90.00
_cell.angle_gamma   90.00
#
_symmetry.space_group_name_H-M   'P 1'
#
loop_
_entity.id
_entity.type
_entity.pdbx_description
1 polymer ?
#
loop_
_entity_poly.entity_id
_entity_poly.type
_entity_poly.pdbx_seq_one_letter_code
_entity_poly.pdbx_strand_id
1 'polypeptide(L)'
;MLTDCVYWIIIFPFLTLKDYDFTFMTVNMHTLNVFFLLGDAALNCLPVHWSGMSFFVLWTSLYVIFQWTFHAFSWIWWPYPFLTLSSPYSPLWYLLIALLHIPCYAMFKLIVEIKHYFFSKWFPSSTQF
;
A
#
# COMPACT_ATOMS: atom_id res chain seq x y z
N MET A 1 -1.10 1.22 -3.26
CA MET A 1 -0.17 0.08 -3.31
C MET A 1 0.19 -0.47 -1.94
N LEU A 2 0.84 0.29 -1.04
CA LEU A 2 1.10 -0.20 0.32
C LEU A 2 -0.18 -0.51 1.07
N THR A 3 -1.12 0.43 1.04
CA THR A 3 -2.43 0.29 1.67
C THR A 3 -3.12 -0.99 1.22
N ASP A 4 -2.95 -1.38 -0.04
CA ASP A 4 -3.62 -2.55 -0.60
C ASP A 4 -2.86 -3.84 -0.32
N CYS A 5 -1.52 -3.84 -0.36
CA CYS A 5 -0.72 -4.99 0.08
C CYS A 5 -0.85 -5.23 1.59
N VAL A 6 -0.80 -4.18 2.41
CA VAL A 6 -1.04 -4.25 3.85
C VAL A 6 -2.48 -4.68 4.12
N TYR A 7 -3.45 -4.16 3.35
CA TYR A 7 -4.83 -4.59 3.44
C TYR A 7 -4.96 -6.10 3.16
N TRP A 8 -4.49 -6.58 2.01
CA TRP A 8 -4.67 -7.98 1.61
C TRP A 8 -3.80 -8.98 2.39
N ILE A 9 -2.56 -8.62 2.75
CA ILE A 9 -1.61 -9.56 3.37
C ILE A 9 -1.79 -9.62 4.89
N ILE A 10 -2.27 -8.54 5.53
CA ILE A 10 -2.28 -8.46 7.00
C ILE A 10 -3.65 -8.12 7.54
N ILE A 11 -4.25 -7.03 7.08
CA ILE A 11 -5.52 -6.56 7.67
C ILE A 11 -6.63 -7.56 7.35
N PHE A 12 -6.73 -8.01 6.10
CA PHE A 12 -7.73 -8.96 5.64
C PHE A 12 -7.67 -10.28 6.42
N PRO A 13 -6.55 -11.04 6.48
CA PRO A 13 -6.51 -12.28 7.26
C PRO A 13 -6.71 -12.04 8.77
N PHE A 14 -6.18 -10.97 9.35
CA PHE A 14 -6.28 -10.72 10.79
C PHE A 14 -7.67 -10.23 11.24
N LEU A 15 -8.37 -9.46 10.40
CA LEU A 15 -9.74 -9.01 10.66
C LEU A 15 -10.80 -10.07 10.28
N THR A 16 -10.52 -10.93 9.30
CA THR A 16 -11.37 -12.09 8.98
C THR A 16 -11.38 -13.11 10.13
N LEU A 17 -10.25 -13.28 10.83
CA LEU A 17 -10.15 -14.11 12.04
C LEU A 17 -10.93 -13.56 13.25
N LYS A 18 -11.39 -12.31 13.18
CA LYS A 18 -12.07 -11.61 14.29
C LYS A 18 -13.55 -11.31 14.00
N ASP A 19 -14.11 -11.91 12.95
CA ASP A 19 -15.48 -11.66 12.46
C ASP A 19 -15.78 -10.16 12.28
N TYR A 20 -14.80 -9.39 11.82
CA TYR A 20 -14.99 -7.97 11.57
C TYR A 20 -15.77 -7.79 10.25
N ASP A 21 -16.90 -7.09 10.30
CA ASP A 21 -17.68 -6.75 9.11
C ASP A 21 -16.88 -5.80 8.21
N PHE A 22 -16.23 -6.36 7.18
CA PHE A 22 -15.58 -5.56 6.16
C PHE A 22 -16.66 -4.81 5.37
N THR A 23 -16.62 -3.48 5.41
CA THR A 23 -17.45 -2.68 4.50
C THR A 23 -17.04 -3.03 3.07
N PHE A 24 -17.97 -3.57 2.27
CA PHE A 24 -17.79 -3.94 0.86
C PHE A 24 -17.01 -2.88 0.05
N MET A 25 -17.22 -1.60 0.39
CA MET A 25 -16.55 -0.45 -0.20
C MET A 25 -15.02 -0.44 0.00
N THR A 26 -14.53 -0.88 1.17
CA THR A 26 -13.11 -0.92 1.51
C THR A 26 -12.38 -1.98 0.69
N VAL A 27 -12.97 -3.18 0.57
CA VAL A 27 -12.44 -4.24 -0.29
C VAL A 27 -12.37 -3.78 -1.75
N ASN A 28 -13.43 -3.14 -2.25
CA ASN A 28 -13.50 -2.69 -3.64
C ASN A 28 -12.48 -1.58 -3.96
N MET A 29 -12.32 -0.60 -3.06
CA MET A 29 -11.29 0.45 -3.15
C MET A 29 -9.87 -0.12 -3.23
N HIS A 30 -9.55 -1.10 -2.38
CA HIS A 30 -8.22 -1.70 -2.37
C HIS A 30 -7.95 -2.55 -3.62
N THR A 31 -8.94 -3.28 -4.11
CA THR A 31 -8.83 -4.02 -5.38
C THR A 31 -8.62 -3.08 -6.57
N LEU A 32 -9.41 -2.00 -6.66
CA LEU A 32 -9.27 -1.02 -7.74
C LEU A 32 -7.91 -0.33 -7.72
N ASN A 33 -7.40 0.04 -6.54
CA ASN A 33 -6.07 0.64 -6.41
C ASN A 33 -4.95 -0.29 -6.90
N VAL A 34 -5.02 -1.60 -6.60
CA VAL A 34 -4.06 -2.58 -7.14
C VAL A 34 -4.17 -2.67 -8.65
N PHE A 35 -5.39 -2.75 -9.17
CA PHE A 35 -5.63 -2.83 -10.61
C PHE A 35 -5.09 -1.61 -11.35
N PHE A 36 -5.42 -0.40 -10.91
CA PHE A 36 -4.93 0.84 -11.53
C PHE A 36 -3.42 1.00 -11.41
N LEU A 37 -2.83 0.62 -10.29
CA LEU A 37 -1.39 0.69 -10.12
C LEU A 37 -0.65 -0.29 -11.04
N LEU A 38 -1.10 -1.54 -11.13
CA LEU A 38 -0.52 -2.51 -12.04
C LEU A 38 -0.75 -2.10 -13.51
N GLY A 39 -1.91 -1.50 -13.81
CA GLY A 39 -2.20 -0.90 -15.11
C GLY A 39 -1.23 0.22 -15.47
N ASP A 40 -1.03 1.20 -14.57
CA ASP A 40 -0.06 2.27 -14.75
C ASP A 40 1.37 1.72 -14.90
N ALA A 41 1.77 0.79 -14.03
CA ALA A 41 3.07 0.13 -14.10
C ALA A 41 3.25 -0.71 -15.37
N ALA A 42 2.17 -1.23 -15.97
CA ALA A 42 2.21 -1.96 -17.24
C ALA A 42 2.34 -1.01 -18.44
N LEU A 43 1.65 0.15 -18.40
CA LEU A 43 1.66 1.16 -19.45
C LEU A 43 2.90 2.07 -19.40
N ASN A 44 3.53 2.17 -18.24
CA ASN A 44 4.69 3.02 -18.01
C ASN A 44 6.00 2.22 -18.12
N CYS A 45 7.07 2.83 -18.62
CA CYS A 45 8.38 2.21 -18.74
C CYS A 45 9.44 2.89 -17.85
N LEU A 46 9.04 3.74 -16.90
CA LEU A 46 9.96 4.39 -15.97
C LEU A 46 10.62 3.39 -15.01
N PRO A 47 11.95 3.45 -14.83
CA PRO A 47 12.66 2.61 -13.85
C PRO A 47 12.30 3.01 -12.42
N VAL A 48 12.01 2.00 -11.60
CA VAL A 48 11.69 2.17 -10.18
C VAL A 48 12.97 2.10 -9.35
N HIS A 49 13.37 3.24 -8.79
CA HIS A 49 14.56 3.39 -7.96
C HIS A 49 14.23 3.30 -6.48
N TRP A 50 15.11 2.74 -5.65
CA TRP A 50 14.91 2.63 -4.19
C TRP A 50 14.63 3.95 -3.46
N SER A 51 15.13 5.08 -3.98
CA SER A 51 14.78 6.42 -3.47
C SER A 51 13.28 6.72 -3.53
N GLY A 52 12.54 6.03 -4.40
CA GLY A 52 11.09 6.08 -4.51
C GLY A 52 10.34 5.59 -3.26
N MET A 53 11.01 4.82 -2.40
CA MET A 53 10.45 4.40 -1.10
C MET A 53 10.02 5.60 -0.24
N SER A 54 10.74 6.73 -0.33
CA SER A 54 10.42 7.94 0.42
C SER A 54 9.01 8.45 0.11
N PHE A 55 8.59 8.41 -1.16
CA PHE A 55 7.23 8.79 -1.55
C PHE A 55 6.18 7.84 -0.97
N PHE A 56 6.52 6.55 -0.87
CA PHE A 56 5.66 5.52 -0.27
C PHE A 56 5.40 5.77 1.21
N VAL A 57 6.46 6.12 1.95
CA VAL A 57 6.37 6.45 3.38
C VAL A 57 5.68 7.81 3.58
N LEU A 58 6.03 8.82 2.78
CA LEU A 58 5.42 10.15 2.84
C LEU A 58 3.91 10.10 2.58
N TRP A 59 3.47 9.36 1.56
CA TRP A 59 2.05 9.23 1.25
C TRP A 59 1.26 8.59 2.39
N THR A 60 1.79 7.51 2.96
CA THR A 60 1.16 6.83 4.11
C THR A 60 1.12 7.75 5.33
N SER A 61 2.20 8.49 5.57
CA SER A 61 2.27 9.46 6.68
C SER A 61 1.26 10.59 6.52
N LEU A 62 1.13 11.15 5.31
CA LEU A 62 0.13 12.18 5.00
C LEU A 62 -1.29 11.66 5.21
N TYR A 63 -1.59 10.43 4.79
CA TYR A 63 -2.90 9.81 5.01
C TYR A 63 -3.21 9.67 6.52
N VAL A 64 -2.26 9.19 7.32
CA VAL A 64 -2.44 9.03 8.77
C VAL A 64 -2.68 10.39 9.44
N ILE A 65 -1.86 11.41 9.11
CA ILE A 65 -2.02 12.78 9.62
C ILE A 65 -3.39 13.34 9.25
N PHE A 66 -3.82 13.16 8.01
CA PHE A 66 -5.13 13.60 7.54
C PHE A 66 -6.26 12.95 8.33
N GLN A 67 -6.25 11.62 8.48
CA GLN A 67 -7.28 10.90 9.24
C GLN A 67 -7.35 11.34 10.70
N TRP A 68 -6.19 11.52 11.35
CA TRP A 68 -6.12 12.02 12.73
C TRP A 68 -6.64 13.45 12.86
N THR A 69 -6.31 14.30 11.90
CA THR A 69 -6.77 15.69 11.86
C THR A 69 -8.30 15.74 11.77
N PHE A 70 -8.89 14.98 10.84
CA PHE A 70 -10.35 14.88 10.71
C PHE A 70 -11.02 14.30 11.95
N HIS A 71 -10.44 13.25 12.55
CA HIS A 71 -10.95 12.66 13.79
C HIS A 71 -10.91 13.65 14.97
N ALA A 72 -9.92 14.54 15.01
CA ALA A 72 -9.82 15.58 16.04
C ALA A 72 -10.91 16.66 15.90
N PHE A 73 -11.32 16.99 14.66
CA PHE A 73 -12.38 17.98 14.40
C PHE A 73 -13.80 17.40 14.41
N SER A 74 -13.93 16.13 14.08
CA SER A 74 -15.21 15.42 13.97
C SER A 74 -15.04 14.02 14.50
N TRP A 75 -15.88 13.61 15.46
CA TRP A 75 -15.78 12.28 16.07
C TRP A 75 -16.33 11.21 15.13
N ILE A 76 -15.55 10.86 14.11
CA ILE A 76 -15.85 9.83 13.12
C ILE A 76 -15.26 8.50 13.60
N TRP A 77 -15.86 7.36 13.24
CA TRP A 77 -15.23 6.05 13.46
C TRP A 77 -13.91 5.95 12.70
N TRP A 78 -12.94 5.20 13.22
CA TRP A 78 -11.68 4.98 12.53
C TRP A 78 -11.89 4.10 11.28
N PRO A 79 -11.34 4.47 10.11
CA PRO A 79 -11.39 3.60 8.94
C PRO A 79 -10.58 2.32 9.13
N TYR A 80 -9.55 2.36 10.00
CA TYR A 80 -8.78 1.20 10.37
C TYR A 80 -8.56 1.11 11.88
N PRO A 81 -8.64 -0.10 12.46
CA PRO A 81 -8.51 -0.29 13.90
C PRO A 81 -7.12 0.04 14.43
N PHE A 82 -6.06 -0.05 13.62
CA PHE A 82 -4.69 0.28 14.06
C PHE A 82 -4.46 1.78 14.28
N LEU A 83 -5.36 2.65 13.81
CA LEU A 83 -5.27 4.09 14.04
C LEU A 83 -5.63 4.47 15.48
N THR A 84 -6.33 3.59 16.20
CA THR A 84 -6.71 3.85 17.59
C THR A 84 -5.50 3.83 18.53
N LEU A 85 -5.43 4.81 19.43
CA LEU A 85 -4.42 4.88 20.49
C LEU A 85 -4.86 4.20 21.79
N SER A 86 -6.09 3.72 21.87
CA SER A 86 -6.65 3.14 23.10
C SER A 86 -5.95 1.85 23.55
N SER A 87 -5.24 1.17 22.64
CA SER A 87 -4.52 -0.06 22.95
C SER A 87 -3.07 0.25 23.36
N PRO A 88 -2.54 -0.38 24.44
CA PRO A 88 -1.13 -0.25 24.82
C PRO A 88 -0.17 -0.81 23.75
N TYR A 89 -0.67 -1.66 22.84
CA TYR A 89 0.10 -2.21 21.72
C TYR A 89 0.10 -1.31 20.47
N SER A 90 -0.52 -0.12 20.53
CA SER A 90 -0.56 0.80 19.38
C SER A 90 0.83 1.13 18.81
N PRO A 91 1.92 1.35 19.59
CA PRO A 91 3.23 1.63 19.00
C PRO A 91 3.79 0.45 18.18
N LEU A 92 3.51 -0.78 18.59
CA LEU A 92 3.92 -1.98 17.85
C LEU A 92 3.19 -2.09 16.52
N TRP A 93 1.91 -1.72 16.47
CA TRP A 93 1.17 -1.67 15.21
C TRP A 93 1.75 -0.64 14.24
N TYR A 94 2.06 0.58 14.70
CA TYR A 94 2.71 1.58 13.85
C TYR A 94 4.08 1.12 13.35
N LEU A 95 4.87 0.48 14.21
CA LEU A 95 6.17 -0.08 13.82
C LEU A 95 6.00 -1.19 12.78
N LEU A 96 5.05 -2.10 12.98
CA LEU A 96 4.76 -3.18 12.04
C LEU A 96 4.38 -2.61 10.67
N ILE A 97 3.44 -1.66 10.62
CA ILE A 97 3.03 -0.97 9.38
C ILE A 97 4.23 -0.29 8.72
N ALA A 98 5.09 0.40 9.47
CA ALA A 98 6.31 1.01 8.94
C ALA A 98 7.25 -0.03 8.31
N LEU A 99 7.50 -1.16 8.99
CA LEU A 99 8.36 -2.23 8.48
C LEU A 99 7.82 -2.86 7.20
N LEU A 100 6.49 -2.94 7.05
CA LEU A 100 5.84 -3.54 5.88
C LEU A 100 5.99 -2.72 4.59
N HIS A 101 6.34 -1.44 4.69
CA HIS A 101 6.70 -0.65 3.52
C HIS A 101 7.85 -1.29 2.74
N ILE A 102 8.82 -1.87 3.46
CA ILE A 102 10.03 -2.46 2.90
C ILE A 102 9.70 -3.65 1.96
N PRO A 103 9.10 -4.74 2.42
CA PRO A 103 8.79 -5.89 1.56
C PRO A 103 7.76 -5.55 0.49
N CYS A 104 6.79 -4.67 0.80
CA CYS A 104 5.77 -4.27 -0.17
C CYS A 104 6.38 -3.53 -1.36
N TYR A 105 7.20 -2.51 -1.10
CA TYR A 105 7.89 -1.76 -2.14
C TYR A 105 8.88 -2.65 -2.91
N ALA A 106 9.63 -3.51 -2.20
CA ALA A 106 10.55 -4.45 -2.83
C ALA A 106 9.84 -5.37 -3.84
N MET A 107 8.66 -5.90 -3.48
CA MET A 107 7.85 -6.74 -4.35
C MET A 107 7.39 -5.99 -5.61
N PHE A 108 6.94 -4.74 -5.51
CA PHE A 108 6.54 -3.96 -6.70
C PHE A 108 7.72 -3.61 -7.58
N LYS A 109 8.84 -3.19 -6.99
CA LYS A 109 10.08 -2.97 -7.74
C LYS A 109 10.49 -4.23 -8.50
N LEU A 110 10.41 -5.40 -7.85
CA LEU A 110 10.69 -6.70 -8.48
C LEU A 110 9.77 -6.98 -9.67
N ILE A 111 8.45 -6.75 -9.53
CA ILE A 111 7.48 -6.93 -10.64
C ILE A 111 7.85 -6.04 -11.83
N VAL A 112 8.18 -4.78 -11.58
CA VAL A 112 8.56 -3.83 -12.63
C VAL A 112 9.90 -4.21 -13.28
N GLU A 113 10.89 -4.64 -12.51
CA GLU A 113 12.17 -5.10 -13.06
C GLU A 113 12.03 -6.38 -13.89
N ILE A 114 11.23 -7.34 -13.42
CA ILE A 114 10.91 -8.56 -14.18
C ILE A 114 10.24 -8.18 -15.51
N LYS A 115 9.27 -7.26 -15.50
CA LYS A 115 8.65 -6.73 -16.71
C LYS A 115 9.72 -6.16 -17.65
N HIS A 116 10.57 -5.25 -17.19
CA HIS A 116 11.63 -4.65 -18.01
C HIS A 116 12.60 -5.69 -18.59
N TYR A 117 12.96 -6.71 -17.81
CA TYR A 117 13.80 -7.80 -18.27
C TYR A 117 13.13 -8.59 -19.41
N PHE A 118 11.85 -8.96 -19.27
CA PHE A 118 11.13 -9.66 -20.34
C PHE A 118 10.93 -8.79 -21.59
N PHE A 119 10.53 -7.52 -21.43
CA PHE A 119 10.33 -6.60 -22.55
C PHE A 119 11.63 -6.31 -23.30
N SER A 120 12.75 -6.11 -22.61
CA SER A 120 14.04 -5.89 -23.28
C SER A 120 14.50 -7.13 -24.07
N LYS A 121 14.17 -8.33 -23.61
CA LYS A 121 14.51 -9.59 -24.29
C LYS A 121 13.60 -9.88 -25.49
N TRP A 122 12.30 -9.59 -25.40
CA TRP A 122 11.32 -9.91 -26.44
C TRP A 122 11.13 -8.76 -27.44
N PHE A 123 11.35 -7.52 -27.02
CA PHE A 123 11.14 -6.30 -27.81
C PHE A 123 12.27 -5.29 -27.54
N PRO A 124 13.48 -5.50 -28.10
CA PRO A 124 14.68 -4.72 -27.79
C PRO A 124 14.53 -3.21 -28.01
N SER A 125 13.69 -2.81 -28.97
CA SER A 125 13.39 -1.42 -29.34
C SER A 125 12.33 -0.74 -28.46
N SER A 126 11.65 -1.48 -27.57
CA SER A 126 10.57 -0.94 -26.72
C SER A 126 11.05 -0.38 -25.38
N THR A 127 12.27 -0.71 -24.97
CA THR A 127 12.87 -0.31 -23.68
C THR A 127 14.10 0.57 -23.83
N GLN A 128 14.27 1.23 -24.98
CA GLN A 128 15.31 2.26 -25.14
C GLN A 128 14.81 3.57 -24.52
N PHE A 129 15.38 3.92 -23.37
CA PHE A 129 15.45 5.29 -22.88
C PHE A 129 16.87 5.81 -23.04
#